data_AF-A0A2T4TQ10-F1
#
_entry.id   AF-A0A2T4TQ10-F1
#
_cell.length_a   1.000
_cell.length_b   1.000
_cell.length_c   1.000
_cell.angle_alpha   90.00
_cell.angle_beta   90.00
_cell.angle_gamma   90.00
#
_symmetry.space_group_name_H-M   'P 1'
#
loop_
_entity.id
_entity.type
_entity.pdbx_description
1 polymer ?
#
loop_
_entity_poly.entity_id
_entity_poly.type
_entity_poly.pdbx_seq_one_letter_code
_entity_poly.pdbx_strand_id
1 'polypeptide(L)'
;MIKNIIKSTFMAMPAFLLLAACQSEQEVGATLYPSVGEDFSPVAYIDNRAYVPKNFKSTTYAQKGSSNELEIPADTLCFKVQLTTVSDKDLTFSLKIDNGRIPAANAEDHKALSAAAFKLENTTVTVKKGELESTEVFKVALDDASQELLTLAESETGIAAFTIISSDEVKISDKYNSYLWELAKEVRWVDVNGTIDGLTQLNTSDYDVNAGSYGGIGLELSDGSDDTYTRYFVSDESNQFMKIDLRSTTAFSAIQFTPCGFLWGSNLSEFFPKKIEILGSTSEKPMYEVAEEEFTRLGFATCQTAPAGPADKWNIVFYGSQNVRHIWIRFISSISGESQIFLNEVRLFK
;
A
#
# COMPACT_ATOMS: atom_id res chain seq x y z
N MET A 1 43.44 -12.45 11.67
CA MET A 1 44.10 -11.75 10.55
C MET A 1 43.12 -11.88 9.38
N ILE A 2 42.22 -10.94 9.16
CA ILE A 2 42.37 -9.74 8.32
C ILE A 2 41.37 -8.67 8.84
N LYS A 3 41.83 -7.42 8.92
CA LYS A 3 41.05 -6.21 9.24
C LYS A 3 40.33 -5.71 7.99
N ASN A 4 39.15 -5.09 8.15
CA ASN A 4 38.59 -4.02 7.30
C ASN A 4 37.35 -3.46 8.05
N ILE A 5 37.44 -2.41 8.87
CA ILE A 5 37.34 -0.97 8.54
C ILE A 5 36.18 -0.66 7.59
N ILE A 6 34.99 -0.42 8.15
CA ILE A 6 33.90 0.30 7.49
C ILE A 6 34.12 1.80 7.78
N LYS A 7 34.51 2.56 6.75
CA LYS A 7 34.51 4.02 6.78
C LYS A 7 33.09 4.52 6.55
N SER A 8 32.50 5.16 7.56
CA SER A 8 31.27 5.94 7.42
C SER A 8 31.57 7.25 6.71
N THR A 9 31.05 7.42 5.49
CA THR A 9 31.10 8.71 4.79
C THR A 9 29.88 9.53 5.21
N PHE A 10 30.08 10.40 6.21
CA PHE A 10 29.20 11.54 6.49
C PHE A 10 29.36 12.53 5.33
N MET A 11 28.33 12.70 4.49
CA MET A 11 28.33 13.72 3.45
C MET A 11 27.96 15.06 4.10
N ALA A 12 28.98 15.88 4.36
CA ALA A 12 28.86 17.21 4.93
C ALA A 12 28.25 18.18 3.91
N MET A 13 27.21 18.88 4.34
CA MET A 13 26.51 19.92 3.58
C MET A 13 27.26 21.25 3.75
N PRO A 14 27.73 21.93 2.68
CA PRO A 14 28.38 23.22 2.83
C PRO A 14 27.34 24.34 2.99
N ALA A 15 27.27 24.89 4.19
CA ALA A 15 26.58 26.14 4.48
C ALA A 15 27.40 27.32 3.91
N PHE A 16 26.94 27.91 2.81
CA PHE A 16 27.43 29.22 2.37
C PHE A 16 26.65 30.32 3.12
N LEU A 17 27.22 30.77 4.24
CA LEU A 17 26.87 32.05 4.87
C LEU A 17 27.81 33.11 4.30
N LEU A 18 27.34 33.87 3.31
CA LEU A 18 28.00 35.11 2.87
C LEU A 18 27.63 36.22 3.86
N LEU A 19 28.52 36.46 4.82
CA LEU A 19 28.61 37.73 5.52
C LEU A 19 29.28 38.74 4.58
N ALA A 20 28.50 39.69 4.07
CA ALA A 20 29.02 40.91 3.47
C ALA A 20 28.23 42.12 3.99
N ALA A 21 28.86 42.76 4.97
CA ALA A 21 28.88 44.20 5.26
C ALA A 21 27.57 45.00 5.28
N CYS A 22 27.17 45.41 6.49
CA CYS A 22 26.59 46.72 6.75
C CYS A 22 27.47 47.82 6.14
N GLN A 23 26.92 48.67 5.28
CA GLN A 23 27.18 50.12 5.30
C GLN A 23 26.15 50.89 4.46
N SER A 24 25.69 52.00 5.05
CA SER A 24 24.76 53.02 4.57
C SER A 24 23.28 52.64 4.45
N GLU A 25 22.55 52.84 5.55
CA GLU A 25 21.14 53.22 5.48
C GLU A 25 21.04 54.58 4.79
N GLN A 26 20.32 54.63 3.68
CA GLN A 26 19.78 55.87 3.16
C GLN A 26 18.43 56.08 3.86
N GLU A 27 18.38 56.92 4.90
CA GLU A 27 17.15 57.63 5.23
C GLU A 27 16.72 58.37 3.96
N VAL A 28 15.52 58.13 3.42
CA VAL A 28 14.34 59.01 3.57
C VAL A 28 13.10 58.34 2.98
N GLY A 29 12.02 58.30 3.75
CA GLY A 29 10.65 58.55 3.28
C GLY A 29 10.12 57.74 2.09
N ALA A 30 9.57 56.55 2.37
CA ALA A 30 8.41 56.05 1.63
C ALA A 30 7.27 55.88 2.64
N THR A 31 6.12 56.46 2.32
CA THR A 31 4.94 56.60 3.17
C THR A 31 4.49 55.28 3.79
N LEU A 32 4.07 55.31 5.07
CA LEU A 32 3.36 54.24 5.80
C LEU A 32 1.99 53.86 5.19
N TYR A 33 1.69 54.34 3.98
CA TYR A 33 0.46 54.05 3.24
C TYR A 33 0.84 53.46 1.89
N PRO A 34 0.13 52.40 1.44
CA PRO A 34 0.37 51.83 0.13
C PRO A 34 0.19 52.91 -0.94
N SER A 35 1.18 52.98 -1.82
CA SER A 35 1.15 53.84 -3.00
C SER A 35 -0.02 53.45 -3.90
N VAL A 36 -0.78 54.45 -4.34
CA VAL A 36 -1.83 54.30 -5.37
C VAL A 36 -1.20 53.65 -6.61
N GLY A 37 -1.56 52.40 -6.89
CA GLY A 37 -1.04 51.64 -8.02
C GLY A 37 -0.71 50.17 -7.74
N GLU A 38 -0.72 49.72 -6.47
CA GLU A 38 -0.75 48.28 -6.20
C GLU A 38 -2.12 47.72 -6.61
N ASP A 39 -2.11 46.79 -7.56
CA ASP A 39 -3.31 46.10 -8.00
C ASP A 39 -3.76 45.14 -6.88
N PHE A 40 -4.67 45.63 -6.03
CA PHE A 40 -5.34 44.83 -4.99
C PHE A 40 -6.44 43.93 -5.57
N SER A 41 -6.33 43.51 -6.83
CA SER A 41 -7.27 42.54 -7.40
C SER A 41 -7.17 41.19 -6.70
N PRO A 42 -8.31 40.51 -6.45
CA PRO A 42 -8.31 39.19 -5.84
C PRO A 42 -7.55 38.19 -6.72
N VAL A 43 -6.66 37.40 -6.09
CA VAL A 43 -5.99 36.27 -6.73
C VAL A 43 -6.46 34.98 -6.05
N ALA A 44 -6.99 34.05 -6.84
CA ALA A 44 -7.51 32.78 -6.37
C ALA A 44 -6.43 31.70 -6.31
N TYR A 45 -6.46 30.86 -5.28
CA TYR A 45 -5.54 29.73 -5.10
C TYR A 45 -6.20 28.60 -4.30
N ILE A 46 -5.56 27.43 -4.35
CA ILE A 46 -5.86 26.25 -3.54
C ILE A 46 -4.77 26.16 -2.46
N ASP A 47 -5.07 26.44 -1.19
CA ASP A 47 -4.13 26.18 -0.08
C ASP A 47 -4.75 25.16 0.85
N ASN A 48 -4.41 23.89 0.61
CA ASN A 48 -4.84 22.82 1.48
C ASN A 48 -3.81 22.61 2.60
N ARG A 49 -3.93 23.40 3.65
CA ARG A 49 -3.04 23.36 4.83
C ARG A 49 -3.07 22.03 5.58
N ALA A 50 -4.05 21.17 5.29
CA ALA A 50 -4.23 19.88 5.94
C ALA A 50 -3.25 18.78 5.46
N TYR A 51 -2.50 19.01 4.37
CA TYR A 51 -1.62 18.00 3.77
C TYR A 51 -0.16 18.44 3.77
N VAL A 52 0.73 17.51 4.08
CA VAL A 52 2.19 17.65 3.96
C VAL A 52 2.69 16.51 3.06
N PRO A 53 3.34 16.80 1.92
CA PRO A 53 3.60 18.13 1.37
C PRO A 53 2.33 18.88 0.95
N LYS A 54 2.40 20.22 0.90
CA LYS A 54 1.26 21.06 0.54
C LYS A 54 0.73 20.69 -0.85
N ASN A 55 -0.60 20.68 -0.98
CA ASN A 55 -1.31 20.39 -2.23
C ASN A 55 -0.92 19.05 -2.89
N PHE A 56 -0.56 18.08 -2.08
CA PHE A 56 -0.21 16.74 -2.52
C PHE A 56 -0.83 15.71 -1.58
N LYS A 57 -1.32 14.61 -2.14
CA LYS A 57 -1.76 13.43 -1.41
C LYS A 57 -1.25 12.18 -2.10
N SER A 58 -0.82 11.21 -1.31
CA SER A 58 -0.57 9.84 -1.79
C SER A 58 -1.60 8.90 -1.16
N THR A 59 -2.08 7.92 -1.92
CA THR A 59 -3.06 6.94 -1.44
C THR A 59 -2.77 5.58 -2.07
N THR A 60 -2.77 4.55 -1.24
CA THR A 60 -2.75 3.16 -1.72
C THR A 60 -4.17 2.61 -1.67
N TYR A 61 -4.65 2.08 -2.80
CA TYR A 61 -5.87 1.30 -2.87
C TYR A 61 -5.52 -0.14 -3.20
N ALA A 62 -6.45 -1.06 -2.94
CA ALA A 62 -6.22 -2.48 -3.19
C ALA A 62 -7.19 -3.05 -4.22
N GLN A 63 -6.73 -4.06 -4.95
CA GLN A 63 -7.58 -4.96 -5.74
C GLN A 63 -7.68 -6.30 -5.02
N LYS A 64 -8.87 -6.90 -5.00
CA LYS A 64 -9.07 -8.23 -4.42
C LYS A 64 -8.68 -9.32 -5.42
N GLY A 65 -7.50 -9.92 -5.23
CA GLY A 65 -6.94 -10.97 -6.08
C GLY A 65 -7.03 -10.61 -7.57
N SER A 66 -7.52 -11.53 -8.38
CA SER A 66 -7.79 -11.30 -9.82
C SER A 66 -9.20 -10.77 -10.12
N SER A 67 -9.98 -10.40 -9.12
CA SER A 67 -11.34 -9.90 -9.33
C SER A 67 -11.33 -8.47 -9.89
N ASN A 68 -12.49 -8.01 -10.35
CA ASN A 68 -12.70 -6.63 -10.77
C ASN A 68 -13.12 -5.71 -9.60
N GLU A 69 -12.98 -6.18 -8.35
CA GLU A 69 -13.33 -5.41 -7.17
C GLU A 69 -12.13 -4.63 -6.63
N LEU A 70 -12.32 -3.32 -6.47
CA LEU A 70 -11.37 -2.43 -5.83
C LEU A 70 -11.81 -2.13 -4.39
N GLU A 71 -10.87 -2.27 -3.46
CA GLU A 71 -10.96 -1.73 -2.11
C GLU A 71 -10.38 -0.32 -2.09
N ILE A 72 -11.27 0.64 -2.29
CA ILE A 72 -10.94 2.07 -2.20
C ILE A 72 -11.00 2.51 -0.74
N PRO A 73 -9.94 3.15 -0.19
CA PRO A 73 -10.02 3.76 1.14
C PRO A 73 -11.14 4.81 1.18
N ALA A 74 -11.75 5.05 2.34
CA ALA A 74 -12.79 6.07 2.53
C ALA A 74 -12.27 7.53 2.37
N ASP A 75 -11.07 7.67 1.83
CA ASP A 75 -10.32 8.89 1.64
C ASP A 75 -10.92 9.72 0.50
N THR A 76 -11.42 10.90 0.84
CA THR A 76 -11.84 11.91 -0.14
C THR A 76 -10.89 13.09 -0.14
N LEU A 77 -10.54 13.58 -1.33
CA LEU A 77 -9.85 14.84 -1.48
C LEU A 77 -10.87 15.98 -1.36
N CYS A 78 -10.72 16.79 -0.32
CA CYS A 78 -11.53 17.97 -0.06
C CYS A 78 -10.65 19.23 0.02
N PHE A 79 -10.99 20.26 -0.73
CA PHE A 79 -10.32 21.56 -0.64
C PHE A 79 -11.22 22.73 -1.05
N LYS A 80 -10.87 23.92 -0.56
CA LYS A 80 -11.53 25.19 -0.83
C LYS A 80 -10.74 26.04 -1.81
N VAL A 81 -11.41 27.01 -2.42
CA VAL A 81 -10.74 28.13 -3.07
C VAL A 81 -10.55 29.24 -2.05
N GLN A 82 -9.36 29.83 -2.02
CA GLN A 82 -9.04 31.01 -1.21
C GLN A 82 -8.67 32.18 -2.12
N LEU A 83 -8.92 33.39 -1.65
CA LEU A 83 -8.53 34.63 -2.29
C LEU A 83 -7.47 35.36 -1.46
N THR A 84 -6.56 36.07 -2.11
CA THR A 84 -5.58 36.94 -1.44
C THR A 84 -6.22 38.18 -0.81
N THR A 85 -7.37 38.60 -1.33
CA THR A 85 -8.18 39.72 -0.83
C THR A 85 -9.65 39.49 -1.24
N VAL A 86 -10.58 40.17 -0.57
CA VAL A 86 -12.01 40.01 -0.80
C VAL A 86 -12.41 40.52 -2.18
N SER A 87 -13.42 39.89 -2.80
CA SER A 87 -14.04 40.37 -4.04
C SER A 87 -15.30 41.19 -3.75
N ASP A 88 -15.62 42.14 -4.63
CA ASP A 88 -16.83 42.96 -4.61
C ASP A 88 -18.04 42.29 -5.28
N LYS A 89 -17.85 41.10 -5.85
CA LYS A 89 -18.86 40.23 -6.45
C LYS A 89 -18.65 38.78 -5.98
N ASP A 90 -19.67 37.95 -6.20
CA ASP A 90 -19.53 36.50 -6.05
C ASP A 90 -18.60 35.96 -7.14
N LEU A 91 -17.72 35.03 -6.80
CA LEU A 91 -16.79 34.38 -7.73
C LEU A 91 -17.04 32.87 -7.74
N THR A 92 -17.33 32.33 -8.92
CA THR A 92 -17.59 30.91 -9.15
C THR A 92 -16.35 30.24 -9.72
N PHE A 93 -16.01 29.09 -9.14
CA PHE A 93 -14.88 28.26 -9.54
C PHE A 93 -15.36 26.87 -9.87
N SER A 94 -14.82 26.30 -10.95
CA SER A 94 -15.04 24.90 -11.30
C SER A 94 -13.75 24.09 -11.21
N LEU A 95 -13.88 22.83 -10.84
CA LEU A 95 -12.80 21.87 -10.78
C LEU A 95 -12.53 21.27 -12.17
N LYS A 96 -11.25 21.11 -12.51
CA LYS A 96 -10.81 20.46 -13.74
C LYS A 96 -9.62 19.55 -13.45
N ILE A 97 -9.58 18.38 -14.08
CA ILE A 97 -8.35 17.59 -14.16
C ILE A 97 -7.50 18.12 -15.32
N ASP A 98 -6.29 18.54 -15.01
CA ASP A 98 -5.34 19.12 -15.96
C ASP A 98 -3.95 18.53 -15.73
N ASN A 99 -3.71 17.36 -16.33
CA ASN A 99 -2.45 16.64 -16.21
C ASN A 99 -1.24 17.40 -16.80
N GLY A 100 -1.45 18.49 -17.56
CA GLY A 100 -0.37 19.40 -17.92
C GLY A 100 0.24 20.15 -16.73
N ARG A 101 -0.40 20.09 -15.55
CA ARG A 101 0.09 20.67 -14.28
C ARG A 101 0.91 19.69 -13.44
N ILE A 102 1.06 18.44 -13.87
CA ILE A 102 1.96 17.48 -13.22
C ILE A 102 3.40 17.98 -13.42
N PRO A 103 4.21 18.14 -12.35
CA PRO A 103 5.60 18.54 -12.48
C PRO A 103 6.39 17.56 -13.37
N ALA A 104 7.32 18.06 -14.17
CA ALA A 104 8.15 17.22 -15.05
C ALA A 104 8.88 16.10 -14.29
N ALA A 105 9.30 16.36 -13.04
CA ALA A 105 9.94 15.37 -12.17
C ALA A 105 9.04 14.17 -11.83
N ASN A 106 7.71 14.32 -11.87
CA ASN A 106 6.77 13.22 -11.66
C ASN A 106 6.29 12.61 -12.98
N ALA A 107 6.30 13.38 -14.07
CA ALA A 107 5.75 12.95 -15.36
C ALA A 107 6.51 11.80 -16.02
N GLU A 108 7.78 11.56 -15.67
CA GLU A 108 8.58 10.44 -16.20
C GLU A 108 8.25 9.11 -15.52
N ASP A 109 8.01 9.12 -14.20
CA ASP A 109 7.84 7.91 -13.39
C ASP A 109 6.38 7.57 -13.06
N HIS A 110 5.43 8.45 -13.41
CA HIS A 110 4.01 8.29 -13.07
C HIS A 110 3.13 8.23 -14.31
N LYS A 111 2.13 7.35 -14.26
CA LYS A 111 1.07 7.29 -15.26
C LYS A 111 0.02 8.36 -14.96
N ALA A 112 -0.17 9.27 -15.90
CA ALA A 112 -1.19 10.33 -15.76
C ALA A 112 -2.60 9.73 -15.84
N LEU A 113 -3.39 9.88 -14.77
CA LEU A 113 -4.75 9.36 -14.66
C LEU A 113 -5.79 10.35 -15.19
N SER A 114 -6.81 9.84 -15.87
CA SER A 114 -7.90 10.65 -16.41
C SER A 114 -9.03 10.87 -15.39
N ALA A 115 -10.06 11.61 -15.79
CA ALA A 115 -11.28 11.75 -15.00
C ALA A 115 -12.01 10.42 -14.73
N ALA A 116 -11.76 9.37 -15.52
CA ALA A 116 -12.36 8.06 -15.33
C ALA A 116 -11.88 7.33 -14.06
N ALA A 117 -10.81 7.80 -13.42
CA ALA A 117 -10.32 7.28 -12.14
C ALA A 117 -11.06 7.87 -10.92
N PHE A 118 -11.90 8.89 -11.12
CA PHE A 118 -12.42 9.71 -10.01
C PHE A 118 -13.93 9.93 -10.10
N LYS A 119 -14.59 9.92 -8.93
CA LYS A 119 -15.94 10.46 -8.74
C LYS A 119 -15.82 11.91 -8.29
N LEU A 120 -16.20 12.84 -9.16
CA LEU A 120 -16.24 14.27 -8.84
C LEU A 120 -17.62 14.61 -8.23
N GLU A 121 -17.70 14.68 -6.91
CA GLU A 121 -18.98 14.85 -6.19
C GLU A 121 -19.43 16.30 -6.11
N ASN A 122 -18.50 17.21 -5.81
CA ASN A 122 -18.75 18.66 -5.92
C ASN A 122 -17.67 19.30 -6.77
N THR A 123 -18.07 19.81 -7.93
CA THR A 123 -17.18 20.37 -8.97
C THR A 123 -17.28 21.86 -9.12
N THR A 124 -18.17 22.53 -8.38
CA THR A 124 -18.36 23.97 -8.47
C THR A 124 -18.48 24.54 -7.07
N VAL A 125 -17.76 25.61 -6.79
CA VAL A 125 -17.84 26.32 -5.51
C VAL A 125 -17.90 27.82 -5.76
N THR A 126 -18.49 28.53 -4.81
CA THR A 126 -18.57 29.99 -4.84
C THR A 126 -17.82 30.59 -3.66
N VAL A 127 -17.00 31.61 -3.91
CA VAL A 127 -16.55 32.56 -2.89
C VAL A 127 -17.53 33.72 -2.91
N LYS A 128 -18.24 33.95 -1.82
CA LYS A 128 -19.24 35.03 -1.77
C LYS A 128 -18.58 36.39 -1.71
N LYS A 129 -19.27 37.40 -2.22
CA LYS A 129 -18.88 38.81 -2.09
C LYS A 129 -18.48 39.12 -0.65
N GLY A 130 -17.30 39.71 -0.48
CA GLY A 130 -16.77 40.08 0.84
C GLY A 130 -16.12 38.93 1.62
N GLU A 131 -16.10 37.71 1.12
CA GLU A 131 -15.43 36.56 1.74
C GLU A 131 -14.05 36.30 1.12
N LEU A 132 -13.19 35.60 1.87
CA LEU A 132 -11.84 35.21 1.45
C LEU A 132 -11.73 33.73 1.05
N GLU A 133 -12.75 32.92 1.31
CA GLU A 133 -12.74 31.50 0.99
C GLU A 133 -14.11 31.03 0.54
N SER A 134 -14.14 29.92 -0.19
CA SER A 134 -15.40 29.31 -0.60
C SER A 134 -16.13 28.72 0.61
N THR A 135 -17.44 28.91 0.67
CA THR A 135 -18.27 28.31 1.72
C THR A 135 -18.28 26.78 1.55
N GLU A 136 -18.43 26.33 0.30
CA GLU A 136 -18.41 24.92 -0.10
C GLU A 136 -16.98 24.43 -0.39
N VAL A 137 -16.80 23.11 -0.38
CA VAL A 137 -15.54 22.45 -0.73
C VAL A 137 -15.71 21.69 -2.05
N PHE A 138 -14.67 21.68 -2.88
CA PHE A 138 -14.58 20.64 -3.90
C PHE A 138 -14.42 19.29 -3.21
N LYS A 139 -15.04 18.26 -3.78
CA LYS A 139 -14.99 16.91 -3.23
C LYS A 139 -14.76 15.90 -4.34
N VAL A 140 -13.67 15.15 -4.21
CA VAL A 140 -13.23 14.12 -5.15
C VAL A 140 -12.99 12.82 -4.39
N ALA A 141 -13.54 11.72 -4.90
CA ALA A 141 -13.28 10.37 -4.44
C ALA A 141 -12.69 9.53 -5.57
N LEU A 142 -12.06 8.41 -5.25
CA LEU A 142 -11.70 7.41 -6.27
C LEU A 142 -12.95 6.68 -6.74
N ASP A 143 -12.97 6.29 -8.00
CA ASP A 143 -14.05 5.48 -8.57
C ASP A 143 -13.72 3.99 -8.45
N ASP A 144 -14.43 3.28 -7.57
CA ASP A 144 -14.31 1.84 -7.34
C ASP A 144 -14.69 0.98 -8.56
N ALA A 145 -15.38 1.55 -9.54
CA ALA A 145 -15.69 0.90 -10.82
C ALA A 145 -14.70 1.26 -11.94
N SER A 146 -13.64 2.05 -11.64
CA SER A 146 -12.71 2.53 -12.66
C SER A 146 -11.88 1.42 -13.27
N GLN A 147 -12.00 1.25 -14.59
CA GLN A 147 -11.12 0.38 -15.37
C GLN A 147 -9.68 0.90 -15.41
N GLU A 148 -9.49 2.22 -15.32
CA GLU A 148 -8.15 2.82 -15.32
C GLU A 148 -7.39 2.50 -14.02
N LEU A 149 -8.07 2.53 -12.87
CA LEU A 149 -7.50 2.07 -11.60
C LEU A 149 -7.29 0.55 -11.61
N LEU A 150 -8.26 -0.23 -12.11
CA LEU A 150 -8.14 -1.68 -12.16
C LEU A 150 -6.93 -2.15 -12.98
N THR A 151 -6.64 -1.47 -14.10
CA THR A 151 -5.56 -1.85 -15.03
C THR A 151 -4.19 -1.22 -14.73
N LEU A 152 -4.08 -0.34 -13.73
CA LEU A 152 -2.79 0.15 -13.24
C LEU A 152 -1.99 -1.04 -12.71
N ALA A 153 -0.72 -1.22 -13.09
CA ALA A 153 0.09 -2.31 -12.54
C ALA A 153 0.53 -2.01 -11.09
N GLU A 154 0.78 -3.04 -10.27
CA GLU A 154 1.29 -2.84 -8.89
C GLU A 154 2.65 -2.14 -8.83
N SER A 155 3.45 -2.26 -9.89
CA SER A 155 4.74 -1.58 -10.03
C SER A 155 4.63 -0.15 -10.57
N GLU A 156 3.44 0.27 -10.98
CA GLU A 156 3.19 1.62 -11.52
C GLU A 156 2.57 2.52 -10.45
N THR A 157 2.91 3.80 -10.52
CA THR A 157 2.25 4.84 -9.74
C THR A 157 1.40 5.69 -10.66
N GLY A 158 0.11 5.85 -10.32
CA GLY A 158 -0.79 6.76 -11.01
C GLY A 158 -0.72 8.17 -10.40
N ILE A 159 -0.94 9.22 -11.19
CA ILE A 159 -1.04 10.58 -10.67
C ILE A 159 -2.06 11.40 -11.46
N ALA A 160 -2.82 12.26 -10.77
CA ALA A 160 -3.67 13.26 -11.41
C ALA A 160 -3.42 14.65 -10.81
N ALA A 161 -3.55 15.68 -11.65
CA ALA A 161 -3.50 17.07 -11.22
C ALA A 161 -4.88 17.71 -11.32
N PHE A 162 -5.39 18.19 -10.20
CA PHE A 162 -6.65 18.90 -10.06
C PHE A 162 -6.40 20.39 -10.01
N THR A 163 -7.01 21.17 -10.89
CA THR A 163 -6.89 22.63 -10.94
C THR A 163 -8.25 23.31 -10.91
N ILE A 164 -8.26 24.60 -10.62
CA ILE A 164 -9.46 25.43 -10.63
C ILE A 164 -9.49 26.27 -11.91
N ILE A 165 -10.69 26.51 -12.41
CA ILE A 165 -10.97 27.47 -13.48
C ILE A 165 -12.10 28.40 -13.02
N SER A 166 -12.14 29.63 -13.53
CA SER A 166 -13.22 30.58 -13.26
C SER A 166 -13.64 31.29 -14.55
N SER A 167 -14.94 31.55 -14.68
CA SER A 167 -15.51 32.38 -15.74
C SER A 167 -15.54 33.87 -15.40
N ASP A 168 -15.21 34.25 -14.15
CA ASP A 168 -15.43 35.61 -13.64
C ASP A 168 -14.23 36.55 -13.82
N GLU A 169 -13.29 36.17 -14.70
CA GLU A 169 -12.06 36.91 -15.04
C GLU A 169 -11.13 37.18 -13.85
N VAL A 170 -11.27 36.41 -12.76
CA VAL A 170 -10.35 36.46 -11.62
C VAL A 170 -9.02 35.78 -11.94
N LYS A 171 -7.92 36.42 -11.53
CA LYS A 171 -6.59 35.82 -11.68
C LYS A 171 -6.46 34.60 -10.79
N ILE A 172 -5.99 33.49 -11.36
CA ILE A 172 -5.59 32.30 -10.61
C ILE A 172 -4.08 32.38 -10.38
N SER A 173 -3.64 32.12 -9.16
CA SER A 173 -2.23 32.16 -8.78
C SER A 173 -1.38 31.23 -9.66
N ASP A 174 -0.15 31.63 -9.99
CA ASP A 174 0.78 30.73 -10.69
C ASP A 174 1.34 29.64 -9.77
N LYS A 175 1.27 29.89 -8.45
CA LYS A 175 1.66 28.94 -7.38
C LYS A 175 0.40 28.46 -6.66
N TYR A 176 0.36 27.18 -6.27
CA TYR A 176 -0.77 26.63 -5.51
C TYR A 176 -2.12 26.68 -6.26
N ASN A 177 -2.12 26.57 -7.59
CA ASN A 177 -3.32 26.48 -8.42
C ASN A 177 -3.72 25.05 -8.78
N SER A 178 -2.94 24.09 -8.32
CA SER A 178 -3.14 22.68 -8.56
C SER A 178 -2.94 21.89 -7.28
N TYR A 179 -3.63 20.76 -7.22
CA TYR A 179 -3.50 19.73 -6.21
C TYR A 179 -3.15 18.42 -6.91
N LEU A 180 -2.10 17.74 -6.47
CA LEU A 180 -1.66 16.46 -7.02
C LEU A 180 -2.16 15.31 -6.15
N TRP A 181 -2.70 14.27 -6.78
CA TRP A 181 -3.07 13.04 -6.10
C TRP A 181 -2.35 11.86 -6.75
N GLU A 182 -1.41 11.30 -6.01
CA GLU A 182 -0.65 10.10 -6.36
C GLU A 182 -1.36 8.86 -5.82
N LEU A 183 -1.44 7.82 -6.64
CA LEU A 183 -2.12 6.57 -6.35
C LEU A 183 -1.21 5.38 -6.61
N ALA A 184 -1.11 4.49 -5.63
CA ALA A 184 -0.45 3.19 -5.76
C ALA A 184 -1.49 2.06 -5.64
N LYS A 185 -1.30 0.98 -6.41
CA LYS A 185 -2.14 -0.21 -6.32
C LYS A 185 -1.41 -1.33 -5.59
N GLU A 186 -2.11 -1.98 -4.67
CA GLU A 186 -1.73 -3.27 -4.07
C GLU A 186 -2.70 -4.36 -4.58
N VAL A 187 -2.25 -5.57 -4.87
CA VAL A 187 -3.17 -6.72 -5.04
C VAL A 187 -3.16 -7.55 -3.77
N ARG A 188 -4.34 -7.64 -3.14
CA ARG A 188 -4.56 -8.46 -1.94
C ARG A 188 -5.18 -9.77 -2.35
N TRP A 189 -4.40 -10.82 -2.26
CA TRP A 189 -4.82 -12.17 -2.61
C TRP A 189 -5.47 -12.91 -1.45
N VAL A 190 -5.24 -12.49 -0.20
CA VAL A 190 -5.79 -13.13 1.00
C VAL A 190 -7.03 -12.39 1.48
N ASP A 191 -8.13 -13.11 1.64
CA ASP A 191 -9.36 -12.63 2.28
C ASP A 191 -9.24 -12.82 3.80
N VAL A 192 -9.08 -11.71 4.52
CA VAL A 192 -8.95 -11.70 5.98
C VAL A 192 -10.21 -12.17 6.71
N ASN A 193 -11.36 -12.17 6.03
CA ASN A 193 -12.65 -12.62 6.56
C ASN A 193 -13.11 -13.93 5.90
N GLY A 194 -12.28 -14.53 5.05
CA GLY A 194 -12.65 -15.72 4.31
C GLY A 194 -12.85 -16.92 5.24
N THR A 195 -13.81 -17.77 4.88
CA THR A 195 -14.11 -19.03 5.56
C THR A 195 -13.81 -20.22 4.65
N ILE A 196 -13.51 -21.37 5.26
CA ILE A 196 -13.39 -22.65 4.54
C ILE A 196 -14.74 -23.36 4.38
N ASP A 197 -15.84 -22.77 4.87
CA ASP A 197 -17.17 -23.33 4.72
C ASP A 197 -17.52 -23.54 3.24
N GLY A 198 -17.93 -24.77 2.90
CA GLY A 198 -18.23 -25.15 1.52
C GLY A 198 -17.01 -25.51 0.66
N LEU A 199 -15.78 -25.33 1.16
CA LEU A 199 -14.58 -25.84 0.52
C LEU A 199 -14.37 -27.33 0.83
N THR A 200 -13.70 -28.04 -0.07
CA THR A 200 -13.34 -29.45 0.14
C THR A 200 -11.86 -29.55 0.48
N GLN A 201 -11.54 -30.20 1.60
CA GLN A 201 -10.14 -30.49 1.94
C GLN A 201 -9.52 -31.38 0.86
N LEU A 202 -8.30 -31.05 0.42
CA LEU A 202 -7.49 -31.96 -0.39
C LEU A 202 -7.10 -33.19 0.43
N ASN A 203 -6.97 -34.35 -0.22
CA ASN A 203 -6.47 -35.51 0.50
C ASN A 203 -5.02 -35.25 0.89
N THR A 204 -4.65 -35.63 2.10
CA THR A 204 -3.28 -35.51 2.60
C THR A 204 -2.28 -36.34 1.78
N SER A 205 -2.76 -37.34 1.02
CA SER A 205 -1.96 -38.06 0.04
C SER A 205 -1.69 -37.29 -1.25
N ASP A 206 -2.30 -36.12 -1.48
CA ASP A 206 -2.17 -35.38 -2.74
C ASP A 206 -1.06 -34.33 -2.67
N TYR A 207 -0.49 -34.10 -1.49
CA TYR A 207 0.59 -33.14 -1.28
C TYR A 207 1.50 -33.56 -0.13
N ASP A 208 2.76 -33.14 -0.19
CA ASP A 208 3.73 -33.38 0.88
C ASP A 208 4.20 -32.04 1.45
N VAL A 209 4.10 -31.87 2.77
CA VAL A 209 4.72 -30.74 3.47
C VAL A 209 6.16 -31.12 3.85
N ASN A 210 7.07 -30.14 3.87
CA ASN A 210 8.54 -30.29 4.03
C ASN A 210 9.26 -30.93 2.84
N ALA A 211 8.62 -30.95 1.68
CA ALA A 211 9.20 -31.48 0.45
C ALA A 211 10.55 -30.81 0.11
N GLY A 212 11.56 -31.62 -0.20
CA GLY A 212 12.89 -31.15 -0.60
C GLY A 212 13.89 -30.88 0.54
N SER A 213 13.59 -31.28 1.79
CA SER A 213 14.54 -31.22 2.90
C SER A 213 15.56 -32.37 2.84
N TYR A 214 16.86 -32.06 2.72
CA TYR A 214 17.94 -33.04 2.88
C TYR A 214 17.94 -33.58 4.32
N GLY A 215 17.44 -34.81 4.53
CA GLY A 215 17.60 -35.53 5.81
C GLY A 215 16.33 -35.98 6.54
N GLY A 216 15.14 -35.95 5.92
CA GLY A 216 13.97 -36.67 6.45
C GLY A 216 13.21 -35.94 7.56
N ILE A 217 13.03 -34.62 7.45
CA ILE A 217 11.95 -33.93 8.18
C ILE A 217 10.66 -34.28 7.41
N GLY A 218 9.94 -35.28 7.93
CA GLY A 218 8.94 -36.08 7.20
C GLY A 218 7.58 -35.42 6.99
N LEU A 219 6.65 -36.29 6.56
CA LEU A 219 5.23 -36.07 6.24
C LEU A 219 4.35 -35.58 7.42
N GLU A 220 4.94 -35.21 8.55
CA GLU A 220 4.24 -35.02 9.84
C GLU A 220 3.27 -33.83 9.88
N LEU A 221 3.28 -32.96 8.86
CA LEU A 221 2.34 -31.83 8.74
C LEU A 221 1.34 -32.00 7.59
N SER A 222 1.31 -33.17 6.97
CA SER A 222 0.34 -33.55 5.95
C SER A 222 -0.01 -35.02 6.11
N ASP A 223 -0.18 -35.49 7.35
CA ASP A 223 -0.59 -36.86 7.66
C ASP A 223 -2.04 -36.95 8.18
N GLY A 224 -2.69 -35.80 8.38
CA GLY A 224 -4.05 -35.68 8.88
C GLY A 224 -4.16 -35.68 10.41
N SER A 225 -3.05 -35.84 11.12
CA SER A 225 -2.94 -35.82 12.58
C SER A 225 -2.77 -34.39 13.10
N ASP A 226 -3.33 -34.09 14.26
CA ASP A 226 -3.07 -32.82 14.97
C ASP A 226 -2.17 -33.06 16.21
N ASP A 227 -1.52 -34.23 16.34
CA ASP A 227 -0.82 -34.66 17.57
C ASP A 227 0.72 -34.51 17.51
N THR A 228 1.28 -34.41 16.31
CA THR A 228 2.72 -34.18 16.06
C THR A 228 2.98 -32.69 15.86
N TYR A 229 4.24 -32.28 15.87
CA TYR A 229 4.62 -30.91 15.55
C TYR A 229 5.94 -30.84 14.81
N THR A 230 6.07 -29.84 13.94
CA THR A 230 7.34 -29.48 13.30
C THR A 230 7.72 -28.06 13.68
N ARG A 231 9.03 -27.81 13.73
CA ARG A 231 9.59 -26.50 14.02
C ARG A 231 10.17 -25.84 12.76
N TYR A 232 9.88 -24.57 12.57
CA TYR A 232 10.49 -23.69 11.58
C TYR A 232 11.13 -22.47 12.24
N PHE A 233 11.73 -21.62 11.42
CA PHE A 233 12.29 -20.35 11.83
C PHE A 233 11.70 -19.19 11.03
N VAL A 234 11.59 -18.04 11.68
CA VAL A 234 11.46 -16.74 11.03
C VAL A 234 12.76 -16.46 10.30
N SER A 235 12.69 -16.36 8.97
CA SER A 235 13.88 -16.27 8.12
C SER A 235 13.58 -15.66 6.76
N ASP A 236 14.60 -15.08 6.14
CA ASP A 236 14.61 -14.67 4.74
C ASP A 236 15.38 -15.64 3.84
N GLU A 237 15.99 -16.68 4.40
CA GLU A 237 16.68 -17.72 3.63
C GLU A 237 15.69 -18.78 3.12
N SER A 238 15.57 -18.94 1.79
CA SER A 238 14.59 -19.84 1.17
C SER A 238 14.81 -21.34 1.43
N ASN A 239 15.98 -21.73 1.95
CA ASN A 239 16.23 -23.06 2.49
C ASN A 239 15.51 -23.33 3.83
N GLN A 240 15.06 -22.29 4.54
CA GLN A 240 14.33 -22.38 5.81
C GLN A 240 12.81 -22.19 5.65
N PHE A 241 12.32 -21.93 4.43
CA PHE A 241 10.90 -21.81 4.17
C PHE A 241 10.23 -23.17 4.30
N MET A 242 8.97 -23.18 4.75
CA MET A 242 8.14 -24.37 4.61
C MET A 242 7.82 -24.58 3.14
N LYS A 243 7.98 -25.81 2.65
CA LYS A 243 7.74 -26.19 1.27
C LYS A 243 6.61 -27.19 1.19
N ILE A 244 5.63 -26.94 0.33
CA ILE A 244 4.49 -27.83 0.11
C ILE A 244 4.48 -28.24 -1.36
N ASP A 245 4.60 -29.53 -1.62
CA ASP A 245 4.71 -30.11 -2.95
C ASP A 245 3.45 -30.90 -3.33
N LEU A 246 2.68 -30.36 -4.27
CA LEU A 246 1.33 -30.84 -4.63
C LEU A 246 1.21 -32.03 -5.60
N ARG A 247 2.10 -33.01 -5.79
CA ARG A 247 2.01 -34.10 -6.82
C ARG A 247 1.71 -33.73 -8.31
N SER A 248 0.68 -32.95 -8.62
CA SER A 248 0.32 -32.29 -9.89
C SER A 248 -0.19 -30.86 -9.65
N THR A 249 -0.15 -30.01 -10.69
CA THR A 249 -0.74 -28.66 -10.64
C THR A 249 -2.20 -28.72 -10.19
N THR A 250 -2.52 -28.04 -9.10
CA THR A 250 -3.80 -28.13 -8.38
C THR A 250 -4.30 -26.74 -8.02
N ALA A 251 -5.59 -26.51 -8.25
CA ALA A 251 -6.28 -25.33 -7.74
C ALA A 251 -6.60 -25.51 -6.25
N PHE A 252 -6.18 -24.56 -5.42
CA PHE A 252 -6.54 -24.49 -4.01
C PHE A 252 -7.05 -23.09 -3.65
N SER A 253 -7.94 -23.02 -2.67
CA SER A 253 -8.66 -21.81 -2.27
C SER A 253 -8.35 -21.41 -0.83
N ALA A 254 -7.79 -22.31 -0.01
CA ALA A 254 -7.35 -21.99 1.35
C ALA A 254 -6.21 -22.88 1.86
N ILE A 255 -5.45 -22.35 2.81
CA ILE A 255 -4.48 -23.06 3.65
C ILE A 255 -4.95 -22.94 5.09
N GLN A 256 -4.97 -24.03 5.83
CA GLN A 256 -5.24 -24.03 7.27
C GLN A 256 -4.01 -24.49 8.02
N PHE A 257 -3.59 -23.71 9.01
CA PHE A 257 -2.54 -24.07 9.95
C PHE A 257 -3.15 -24.46 11.30
N THR A 258 -2.76 -25.64 11.81
CA THR A 258 -3.10 -26.08 13.16
C THR A 258 -2.00 -25.62 14.14
N PRO A 259 -2.34 -24.82 15.17
CA PRO A 259 -1.39 -24.44 16.21
C PRO A 259 -1.02 -25.60 17.13
N CYS A 260 0.15 -25.51 17.75
CA CYS A 260 0.57 -26.46 18.76
C CYS A 260 -0.14 -26.22 20.10
N GLY A 261 -0.22 -27.28 20.91
CA GLY A 261 -0.68 -27.21 22.29
C GLY A 261 0.47 -27.03 23.29
N PHE A 262 0.33 -27.67 24.44
CA PHE A 262 1.35 -27.65 25.49
C PHE A 262 2.33 -28.82 25.32
N LEU A 263 3.62 -28.53 25.44
CA LEU A 263 4.68 -29.53 25.50
C LEU A 263 5.56 -29.28 26.72
N TRP A 264 5.67 -30.28 27.60
CA TRP A 264 6.51 -30.24 28.81
C TRP A 264 6.32 -28.98 29.68
N GLY A 265 5.08 -28.47 29.75
CA GLY A 265 4.72 -27.28 30.53
C GLY A 265 4.91 -25.95 29.81
N SER A 266 5.51 -25.94 28.62
CA SER A 266 5.57 -24.78 27.74
C SER A 266 4.37 -24.72 26.81
N ASN A 267 3.77 -23.55 26.67
CA ASN A 267 2.71 -23.33 25.68
C ASN A 267 3.36 -23.08 24.32
N LEU A 268 3.31 -24.02 23.38
CA LEU A 268 3.91 -23.84 22.07
C LEU A 268 3.06 -22.95 21.14
N SER A 269 1.80 -22.67 21.49
CA SER A 269 0.92 -21.80 20.69
C SER A 269 1.42 -20.36 20.62
N GLU A 270 2.24 -19.91 21.57
CA GLU A 270 2.86 -18.58 21.54
C GLU A 270 3.90 -18.41 20.42
N PHE A 271 4.43 -19.52 19.91
CA PHE A 271 5.34 -19.55 18.77
C PHE A 271 4.59 -19.78 17.44
N PHE A 272 3.27 -19.70 17.42
CA PHE A 272 2.50 -19.80 16.17
C PHE A 272 2.84 -18.62 15.24
N PRO A 273 2.79 -18.77 13.89
CA PRO A 273 3.05 -17.67 12.99
C PRO A 273 2.03 -16.55 13.14
N LYS A 274 2.55 -15.32 13.26
CA LYS A 274 1.75 -14.09 13.25
C LYS A 274 1.63 -13.50 11.86
N LYS A 275 2.72 -13.48 11.10
CA LYS A 275 2.74 -12.98 9.73
C LYS A 275 3.54 -13.92 8.83
N ILE A 276 2.99 -14.21 7.66
CA ILE A 276 3.63 -15.05 6.64
C ILE A 276 3.56 -14.38 5.26
N GLU A 277 4.48 -14.79 4.39
CA GLU A 277 4.44 -14.57 2.96
C GLU A 277 4.23 -15.91 2.26
N ILE A 278 3.34 -15.93 1.28
CA ILE A 278 2.94 -17.11 0.52
C ILE A 278 3.39 -16.92 -0.91
N LEU A 279 4.10 -17.92 -1.41
CA LEU A 279 4.66 -17.94 -2.75
C LEU A 279 4.16 -19.20 -3.46
N GLY A 280 3.79 -19.07 -4.73
CA GLY A 280 3.27 -20.17 -5.56
C GLY A 280 4.06 -20.33 -6.86
N SER A 281 4.25 -21.56 -7.30
CA SER A 281 4.88 -21.87 -8.60
C SER A 281 4.08 -22.93 -9.35
N THR A 282 4.03 -22.80 -10.67
CA THR A 282 3.49 -23.80 -11.61
C THR A 282 4.60 -24.60 -12.30
N SER A 283 5.84 -24.53 -11.80
CA SER A 283 6.96 -25.31 -12.36
C SER A 283 6.64 -26.80 -12.27
N GLU A 284 6.96 -27.55 -13.32
CA GLU A 284 6.79 -29.02 -13.35
C GLU A 284 8.04 -29.75 -12.81
N LYS A 285 9.08 -29.00 -12.40
CA LYS A 285 10.30 -29.55 -11.81
C LYS A 285 10.02 -30.14 -10.42
N PRO A 286 10.82 -31.09 -9.93
CA PRO A 286 10.78 -31.46 -8.53
C PRO A 286 11.06 -30.27 -7.61
N MET A 287 10.39 -30.18 -6.46
CA MET A 287 10.48 -29.06 -5.50
C MET A 287 11.92 -28.63 -5.14
N TYR A 288 12.87 -29.56 -5.09
CA TYR A 288 14.27 -29.27 -4.75
C TYR A 288 15.09 -28.67 -5.92
N GLU A 289 14.55 -28.62 -7.13
CA GLU A 289 15.16 -28.05 -8.33
C GLU A 289 14.50 -26.73 -8.78
N VAL A 290 13.37 -26.35 -8.15
CA VAL A 290 12.67 -25.10 -8.47
C VAL A 290 13.43 -23.93 -7.85
N ALA A 291 13.81 -22.96 -8.69
CA ALA A 291 14.50 -21.77 -8.24
C ALA A 291 13.50 -20.73 -7.67
N GLU A 292 13.98 -19.83 -6.80
CA GLU A 292 13.14 -18.84 -6.12
C GLU A 292 12.44 -17.89 -7.11
N GLU A 293 13.11 -17.54 -8.21
CA GLU A 293 12.58 -16.74 -9.30
C GLU A 293 11.42 -17.40 -10.07
N GLU A 294 11.22 -18.72 -9.92
CA GLU A 294 10.08 -19.44 -10.51
C GLU A 294 8.83 -19.35 -9.62
N PHE A 295 8.90 -18.66 -8.48
CA PHE A 295 7.77 -18.41 -7.60
C PHE A 295 7.20 -16.99 -7.80
N THR A 296 5.88 -16.90 -7.80
CA THR A 296 5.14 -15.64 -7.73
C THR A 296 4.54 -15.47 -6.35
N ARG A 297 4.54 -14.24 -5.83
CA ARG A 297 3.92 -13.92 -4.55
C ARG A 297 2.39 -14.05 -4.66
N LEU A 298 1.84 -14.94 -3.83
CA LEU A 298 0.38 -15.10 -3.62
C LEU A 298 -0.14 -14.26 -2.45
N GLY A 299 0.70 -13.45 -1.81
CA GLY A 299 0.30 -12.46 -0.82
C GLY A 299 0.87 -12.68 0.58
N PHE A 300 0.44 -11.81 1.49
CA PHE A 300 0.76 -11.88 2.91
C PHE A 300 -0.49 -12.22 3.70
N ALA A 301 -0.33 -13.05 4.74
CA ALA A 301 -1.40 -13.33 5.68
C ALA A 301 -0.94 -12.95 7.10
N THR A 302 -1.86 -12.39 7.88
CA THR A 302 -1.63 -12.04 9.29
C THR A 302 -2.67 -12.72 10.17
N CYS A 303 -2.21 -13.51 11.13
CA CYS A 303 -3.05 -14.13 12.14
C CYS A 303 -3.54 -13.04 13.10
N GLN A 304 -4.86 -12.78 13.09
CA GLN A 304 -5.47 -11.67 13.83
C GLN A 304 -5.60 -11.95 15.33
N THR A 305 -5.59 -13.22 15.72
CA THR A 305 -5.81 -13.64 17.11
C THR A 305 -4.81 -14.72 17.47
N ALA A 306 -4.12 -14.55 18.59
CA ALA A 306 -3.20 -15.55 19.10
C ALA A 306 -3.98 -16.84 19.45
N PRO A 307 -3.62 -18.01 18.89
CA PRO A 307 -4.29 -19.25 19.22
C PRO A 307 -3.96 -19.69 20.65
N ALA A 308 -4.94 -20.27 21.35
CA ALA A 308 -4.76 -20.86 22.68
C ALA A 308 -4.35 -22.35 22.63
N GLY A 309 -4.49 -23.00 21.47
CA GLY A 309 -4.10 -24.39 21.27
C GLY A 309 -4.71 -24.99 19.99
N PRO A 310 -4.57 -26.31 19.75
CA PRO A 310 -4.86 -26.98 18.46
C PRO A 310 -6.28 -26.80 17.90
N ALA A 311 -7.25 -26.47 18.74
CA ALA A 311 -8.61 -26.18 18.31
C ALA A 311 -8.73 -24.84 17.55
N ASP A 312 -7.83 -23.89 17.80
CA ASP A 312 -7.85 -22.53 17.24
C ASP A 312 -7.12 -22.48 15.90
N LYS A 313 -7.61 -23.26 14.92
CA LYS A 313 -7.01 -23.36 13.59
C LYS A 313 -7.07 -22.03 12.85
N TRP A 314 -5.99 -21.65 12.20
CA TRP A 314 -5.93 -20.44 11.40
C TRP A 314 -6.19 -20.75 9.93
N ASN A 315 -7.31 -20.26 9.41
CA ASN A 315 -7.65 -20.34 8.00
C ASN A 315 -7.10 -19.12 7.26
N ILE A 316 -6.37 -19.39 6.18
CA ILE A 316 -5.86 -18.41 5.24
C ILE A 316 -6.58 -18.67 3.92
N VAL A 317 -7.56 -17.84 3.59
CA VAL A 317 -8.44 -18.02 2.43
C VAL A 317 -8.06 -17.00 1.35
N PHE A 318 -8.09 -17.41 0.09
CA PHE A 318 -7.72 -16.56 -1.03
C PHE A 318 -8.94 -15.98 -1.74
N TYR A 319 -8.80 -14.76 -2.27
CA TYR A 319 -9.73 -14.19 -3.24
C TYR A 319 -9.60 -14.93 -4.58
N GLY A 320 -10.34 -16.03 -4.68
CA GLY A 320 -10.30 -16.96 -5.81
C GLY A 320 -9.24 -18.04 -5.67
N SER A 321 -9.46 -19.16 -6.36
CA SER A 321 -8.54 -20.30 -6.32
C SER A 321 -7.20 -19.98 -7.01
N GLN A 322 -6.12 -20.40 -6.37
CA GLN A 322 -4.76 -20.30 -6.86
C GLN A 322 -4.34 -21.62 -7.49
N ASN A 323 -3.86 -21.61 -8.72
CA ASN A 323 -3.46 -22.82 -9.43
C ASN A 323 -1.93 -22.98 -9.39
N VAL A 324 -1.44 -23.94 -8.62
CA VAL A 324 0.01 -24.11 -8.37
C VAL A 324 0.40 -25.59 -8.27
N ARG A 325 1.67 -25.88 -8.51
CA ARG A 325 2.31 -27.18 -8.24
C ARG A 325 3.14 -27.15 -6.95
N HIS A 326 3.67 -25.99 -6.58
CA HIS A 326 4.50 -25.81 -5.40
C HIS A 326 4.08 -24.57 -4.62
N ILE A 327 4.16 -24.65 -3.30
CA ILE A 327 3.94 -23.52 -2.40
C ILE A 327 5.14 -23.39 -1.48
N TRP A 328 5.67 -22.17 -1.36
CA TRP A 328 6.60 -21.81 -0.28
C TRP A 328 5.91 -20.88 0.70
N ILE A 329 6.11 -21.15 1.99
CA ILE A 329 5.68 -20.30 3.09
C ILE A 329 6.91 -19.76 3.80
N ARG A 330 7.08 -18.45 3.72
CA ARG A 330 8.06 -17.72 4.51
C ARG A 330 7.41 -17.21 5.77
N PHE A 331 7.95 -17.61 6.92
CA PHE A 331 7.54 -17.07 8.21
C PHE A 331 8.24 -15.74 8.48
N ILE A 332 7.47 -14.68 8.68
CA ILE A 332 7.97 -13.31 8.89
C ILE A 332 8.03 -12.96 10.38
N SER A 333 7.08 -13.46 11.17
CA SER A 333 7.07 -13.28 12.62
C SER A 333 6.21 -14.32 13.31
N SER A 334 6.52 -14.57 14.58
CA SER A 334 5.70 -15.36 15.51
C SER A 334 4.81 -14.46 16.38
N ILE A 335 3.85 -15.04 17.09
CA ILE A 335 3.01 -14.33 18.05
C ILE A 335 3.84 -13.78 19.23
N SER A 336 4.80 -14.55 19.75
CA SER A 336 5.70 -14.16 20.82
C SER A 336 6.77 -13.14 20.40
N GLY A 337 7.02 -13.01 19.10
CA GLY A 337 8.12 -12.20 18.55
C GLY A 337 9.47 -12.92 18.51
N GLU A 338 9.53 -14.17 18.99
CA GLU A 338 10.69 -15.04 18.91
C GLU A 338 10.89 -15.58 17.48
N SER A 339 12.09 -16.08 17.18
CA SER A 339 12.44 -16.58 15.85
C SER A 339 11.93 -17.99 15.54
N GLN A 340 11.40 -18.72 16.53
CA GLN A 340 10.91 -20.08 16.33
C GLN A 340 9.43 -20.08 15.95
N ILE A 341 9.07 -21.04 15.11
CA ILE A 341 7.70 -21.31 14.71
C ILE A 341 7.38 -22.78 14.96
N PHE A 342 6.23 -23.09 15.55
CA PHE A 342 5.75 -24.45 15.74
C PHE A 342 4.36 -24.63 15.14
N LEU A 343 4.16 -25.72 14.41
CA LEU A 343 2.90 -26.09 13.77
C LEU A 343 2.63 -27.58 13.95
N ASN A 344 1.36 -27.96 14.09
CA ASN A 344 0.95 -29.36 14.20
C ASN A 344 0.55 -29.98 12.86
N GLU A 345 -0.10 -29.20 11.98
CA GLU A 345 -0.63 -29.73 10.73
C GLU A 345 -0.88 -28.60 9.73
N VAL A 346 -0.78 -28.93 8.44
CA VAL A 346 -1.17 -28.07 7.32
C VAL A 346 -2.20 -28.77 6.45
N ARG A 347 -3.36 -28.13 6.30
CA ARG A 347 -4.44 -28.62 5.42
C ARG A 347 -4.66 -27.65 4.27
N LEU A 348 -4.86 -28.20 3.08
CA LEU A 348 -5.21 -27.44 1.88
C LEU A 348 -6.67 -27.69 1.52
N PHE A 349 -7.35 -26.68 1.02
CA PHE A 349 -8.76 -26.75 0.62
C PHE A 349 -8.93 -26.20 -0.79
N LYS A 350 -9.88 -26.74 -1.55
CA LYS A 350 -10.27 -26.25 -2.88
C LYS A 350 -11.74 -25.87 -2.95
#